data_AF-A0A7S1RQ56-F1
#
_entry.id   AF-A0A7S1RQ56-F1
#
_cell.length_a   1.000
_cell.length_b   1.000
_cell.length_c   1.000
_cell.angle_alpha   90.00
_cell.angle_beta   90.00
_cell.angle_gamma   90.00
#
_symmetry.space_group_name_H-M   'P 1'
#
loop_
_entity.id
_entity.type
_entity.pdbx_description
1 polymer ?
#
loop_
_entity_poly.entity_id
_entity_poly.type
_entity_poly.pdbx_seq_one_letter_code
_entity_poly.pdbx_strand_id
1 'polypeptide(L)'
;MADVCVAEKPSMPEGKITEVSDSEETKLKTKAESSQFASEQEAAAAEAFMQSAAASALAGVRLGHGGPFGASIVRDGVIVACAHNMVLHKQDPSRHAEMNAIQQACQAIGSHDLSDCELFTTCEPCPMCWGAVQWSRLGKVHIGVDRHTAAKYGFDDKVFYDEVDSKAGCYGIHRCGFIADTCEGHRREPERVEKNMVEVHDGILAEDVRSLFTDPKLNRTLRRRFGSRDGQKISEAFREVFTRHPDAEAPPASAVEPSALREHEGFMRAALSAAQRGARQGLSKEREPFGAVIVKNGLVLAEAFNTVLESRDATATAEVNAIRRAAVNIGSHSLEGCDLYCTSHPDLMSLGAILWARISRVYCGVSQQVAAQCGFEEGILHFKDLLEHG
;
A
#
# COMPACT_ATOMS: atom_id res chain seq x y z
N MET A 1 9.01 63.33 -49.85
CA MET A 1 9.39 62.04 -49.22
C MET A 1 8.99 62.16 -47.76
N ALA A 2 7.93 61.54 -47.24
CA ALA A 2 7.24 60.34 -47.64
C ALA A 2 5.71 60.49 -47.48
N ASP A 3 4.99 59.67 -48.26
CA ASP A 3 3.56 59.45 -48.26
C ASP A 3 3.00 59.04 -46.89
N VAL A 4 1.86 59.62 -46.52
CA VAL A 4 0.99 59.12 -45.45
C VAL A 4 -0.16 58.40 -46.13
N CYS A 5 -0.04 57.07 -46.24
CA CYS A 5 -1.12 56.21 -46.71
C CYS A 5 -2.15 55.98 -45.58
N VAL A 6 -3.41 56.23 -45.91
CA VAL A 6 -4.60 55.89 -45.14
C VAL A 6 -4.84 54.38 -45.26
N ALA A 7 -5.05 53.70 -44.13
CA ALA A 7 -5.57 52.33 -44.10
C ALA A 7 -6.69 52.24 -43.03
N GLU A 8 -7.80 51.64 -43.44
CA GLU A 8 -9.11 51.62 -42.80
C GLU A 8 -9.14 50.80 -41.49
N LYS A 9 -9.97 51.23 -40.53
CA LYS A 9 -10.30 50.44 -39.33
C LYS A 9 -11.31 49.34 -39.68
N PRO A 10 -11.13 48.09 -39.23
CA PRO A 10 -12.16 47.08 -39.36
C PRO A 10 -13.34 47.38 -38.43
N SER A 11 -14.56 47.30 -38.96
CA SER A 11 -15.81 47.40 -38.20
C SER A 11 -16.03 46.13 -37.38
N MET A 12 -16.26 46.30 -36.08
CA MET A 12 -16.73 45.22 -35.21
C MET A 12 -18.23 44.98 -35.51
N PRO A 13 -18.71 43.73 -35.60
CA PRO A 13 -20.13 43.48 -35.66
C PRO A 13 -20.78 43.80 -34.30
N GLU A 14 -21.85 44.58 -34.31
CA GLU A 14 -22.73 44.79 -33.16
C GLU A 14 -23.34 43.44 -32.74
N GLY A 15 -22.74 42.80 -31.73
CA GLY A 15 -23.33 41.66 -31.05
C GLY A 15 -24.57 42.12 -30.31
N LYS A 16 -25.73 41.54 -30.63
CA LYS A 16 -26.95 41.64 -29.82
C LYS A 16 -26.61 41.35 -28.35
N ILE A 17 -26.78 42.35 -27.49
CA ILE A 17 -26.93 42.12 -26.05
C ILE A 17 -28.26 41.40 -25.89
N THR A 18 -28.23 40.08 -25.77
CA THR A 18 -29.36 39.33 -25.25
C THR A 18 -29.49 39.68 -23.78
N GLU A 19 -30.52 40.45 -23.42
CA GLU A 19 -30.94 40.59 -22.02
C GLU A 19 -31.20 39.18 -21.47
N VAL A 20 -30.32 38.73 -20.58
CA VAL A 20 -30.59 37.56 -19.74
C VAL A 20 -31.79 37.95 -18.89
N SER A 21 -32.93 37.30 -19.08
CA SER A 21 -34.13 37.63 -18.31
C SER A 21 -33.85 37.49 -16.81
N ASP A 22 -34.41 38.38 -15.97
CA ASP A 22 -34.30 38.32 -14.50
C ASP A 22 -34.57 36.91 -13.94
N SER A 23 -35.37 36.10 -14.64
CA SER A 23 -35.68 34.71 -14.26
C SER A 23 -34.52 33.71 -14.42
N GLU A 24 -33.60 33.94 -15.36
CA GLU A 24 -32.42 33.08 -15.57
C GLU A 24 -31.29 33.45 -14.61
N GLU A 25 -31.06 34.75 -14.38
CA GLU A 25 -30.13 35.22 -13.34
C GLU A 25 -30.55 34.74 -11.94
N THR A 26 -31.85 34.77 -11.62
CA THR A 26 -32.35 34.32 -10.32
C THR A 26 -32.22 32.81 -10.15
N LYS A 27 -32.37 32.01 -11.23
CA LYS A 27 -32.13 30.55 -11.23
C LYS A 27 -30.65 30.19 -11.10
N LEU A 28 -29.76 30.97 -11.71
CA LEU A 28 -28.31 30.80 -11.60
C LEU A 28 -27.81 31.16 -10.20
N LYS A 29 -28.32 32.24 -9.60
CA LYS A 29 -28.03 32.64 -8.20
C LYS A 29 -28.51 31.59 -7.19
N THR A 30 -29.75 31.12 -7.31
CA THR A 30 -30.30 30.08 -6.41
C THR A 30 -29.58 28.73 -6.53
N LYS A 31 -29.13 28.34 -7.73
CA LYS A 31 -28.33 27.13 -7.91
C LYS A 31 -26.93 27.27 -7.28
N ALA A 32 -26.29 28.43 -7.42
CA ALA A 32 -25.00 28.71 -6.80
C ALA A 32 -25.08 28.77 -5.27
N GLU A 33 -26.12 29.40 -4.72
CA GLU A 33 -26.39 29.44 -3.27
C GLU A 33 -26.67 28.03 -2.70
N SER A 34 -27.43 27.21 -3.43
CA SER A 34 -27.67 25.81 -3.04
C SER A 34 -26.41 24.94 -3.07
N SER A 35 -25.51 25.14 -4.03
CA SER A 35 -24.25 24.39 -4.09
C SER A 35 -23.25 24.86 -3.04
N GLN A 36 -23.24 26.16 -2.75
CA GLN A 36 -22.40 26.73 -1.69
C GLN A 36 -22.83 26.23 -0.32
N PHE A 37 -24.14 26.23 -0.02
CA PHE A 37 -24.67 25.68 1.23
C PHE A 37 -24.39 24.18 1.39
N ALA A 38 -24.52 23.40 0.31
CA ALA A 38 -24.15 21.97 0.30
C ALA A 38 -22.64 21.78 0.58
N SER A 39 -21.78 22.61 -0.02
CA SER A 39 -20.33 22.54 0.21
C SER A 39 -19.91 22.92 1.64
N GLU A 40 -20.61 23.88 2.26
CA GLU A 40 -20.38 24.29 3.65
C GLU A 40 -20.81 23.18 4.64
N GLN A 41 -21.93 22.50 4.37
CA GLN A 41 -22.36 21.35 5.17
C GLN A 41 -21.41 20.15 5.04
N GLU A 42 -20.92 19.86 3.83
CA GLU A 42 -19.93 18.81 3.59
C GLU A 42 -18.60 19.10 4.31
N ALA A 43 -18.14 20.35 4.28
CA ALA A 43 -16.95 20.78 5.00
C ALA A 43 -17.10 20.66 6.53
N ALA A 44 -18.24 21.08 7.08
CA ALA A 44 -18.53 20.95 8.50
C ALA A 44 -18.60 19.47 8.96
N ALA A 45 -19.18 18.60 8.12
CA ALA A 45 -19.21 17.16 8.38
C ALA A 45 -17.80 16.55 8.34
N ALA A 46 -17.00 16.88 7.32
CA ALA A 46 -15.61 16.46 7.20
C ALA A 46 -14.76 16.89 8.41
N GLU A 47 -14.95 18.11 8.90
CA GLU A 47 -14.30 18.61 10.11
C GLU A 47 -14.69 17.79 11.35
N ALA A 48 -15.98 17.47 11.53
CA ALA A 48 -16.43 16.66 12.66
C ALA A 48 -15.85 15.23 12.64
N PHE A 49 -15.68 14.63 11.46
CA PHE A 49 -15.01 13.34 11.32
C PHE A 49 -13.53 13.43 11.68
N MET A 50 -12.82 14.46 11.19
CA MET A 50 -11.42 14.70 11.58
C MET A 50 -11.27 14.98 13.09
N GLN A 51 -12.19 15.72 13.69
CA GLN A 51 -12.20 15.96 15.14
C GLN A 51 -12.39 14.66 15.93
N SER A 52 -13.16 13.70 15.42
CA SER A 52 -13.31 12.38 16.03
C SER A 52 -12.00 11.59 16.00
N ALA A 53 -11.28 11.61 14.87
CA ALA A 53 -9.95 11.04 14.77
C ALA A 53 -8.96 11.70 15.75
N ALA A 54 -8.94 13.03 15.83
CA ALA A 54 -8.10 13.78 16.76
C ALA A 54 -8.41 13.49 18.23
N ALA A 55 -9.70 13.39 18.59
CA ALA A 55 -10.13 13.03 19.94
C ALA A 55 -9.64 11.62 20.34
N SER A 56 -9.69 10.67 19.40
CA SER A 56 -9.14 9.31 19.60
C SER A 56 -7.62 9.33 19.80
N ALA A 57 -6.88 10.10 18.98
CA ALA A 57 -5.44 10.28 19.12
C ALA A 57 -5.07 10.80 20.52
N LEU A 58 -5.76 11.84 20.99
CA LEU A 58 -5.56 12.43 22.31
C LEU A 58 -5.88 11.43 23.43
N ALA A 59 -6.92 10.61 23.27
CA ALA A 59 -7.23 9.54 24.22
C ALA A 59 -6.11 8.50 24.27
N GLY A 60 -5.59 8.07 23.12
CA GLY A 60 -4.46 7.14 23.03
C GLY A 60 -3.21 7.64 23.74
N VAL A 61 -2.85 8.90 23.53
CA VAL A 61 -1.71 9.54 24.22
C VAL A 61 -1.93 9.58 25.74
N ARG A 62 -3.11 10.01 26.21
CA ARG A 62 -3.43 10.06 27.64
C ARG A 62 -3.36 8.69 28.31
N LEU A 63 -3.72 7.64 27.58
CA LEU A 63 -3.68 6.25 28.06
C LEU A 63 -2.29 5.60 27.89
N GLY A 64 -1.32 6.31 27.28
CA GLY A 64 0.01 5.77 27.00
C GLY A 64 0.01 4.64 25.96
N HIS A 65 -0.98 4.61 25.06
CA HIS A 65 -1.12 3.54 24.09
C HIS A 65 -0.12 3.59 22.93
N GLY A 66 0.34 4.79 22.59
CA GLY A 66 1.16 5.02 21.42
C GLY A 66 1.32 6.50 21.07
N GLY A 67 1.75 6.75 19.83
CA GLY A 67 1.95 8.10 19.30
C GLY A 67 0.64 8.91 19.12
N PRO A 68 0.73 10.22 18.87
CA PRO A 68 -0.39 11.15 18.77
C PRO A 68 -1.10 11.07 17.40
N PHE A 69 -1.49 9.86 16.99
CA PHE A 69 -2.13 9.61 15.70
C PHE A 69 -3.51 8.98 15.90
N GLY A 70 -4.48 9.47 15.12
CA GLY A 70 -5.86 9.02 15.13
C GLY A 70 -6.42 8.93 13.72
N ALA A 71 -7.37 8.03 13.52
CA ALA A 71 -8.04 7.83 12.26
C ALA A 71 -9.50 7.43 12.47
N SER A 72 -10.39 7.91 11.60
CA SER A 72 -11.78 7.47 11.52
C SER A 72 -12.14 7.11 10.09
N ILE A 73 -12.92 6.03 9.93
CA ILE A 73 -13.46 5.60 8.64
C ILE A 73 -14.95 5.84 8.65
N VAL A 74 -15.43 6.49 7.59
CA VAL A 74 -16.81 6.94 7.41
C VAL A 74 -17.42 6.23 6.21
N ARG A 75 -18.66 5.79 6.35
CA ARG A 75 -19.48 5.22 5.27
C ARG A 75 -20.84 5.89 5.31
N ASP A 76 -21.29 6.45 4.19
CA ASP A 76 -22.59 7.12 4.09
C ASP A 76 -22.84 8.18 5.19
N GLY A 77 -21.80 8.95 5.52
CA GLY A 77 -21.85 10.00 6.56
C GLY A 77 -21.83 9.48 8.00
N VAL A 78 -21.59 8.18 8.23
CA VAL A 78 -21.52 7.56 9.56
C VAL A 78 -20.14 6.99 9.82
N ILE A 79 -19.57 7.27 10.99
CA ILE A 79 -18.31 6.65 11.42
C ILE A 79 -18.55 5.17 11.67
N VAL A 80 -17.88 4.30 10.89
CA VAL A 80 -17.90 2.84 11.06
C VAL A 80 -16.72 2.33 11.88
N ALA A 81 -15.64 3.11 11.97
CA ALA A 81 -14.50 2.83 12.84
C ALA A 81 -13.80 4.14 13.27
N CYS A 82 -13.30 4.19 14.50
CA CYS A 82 -12.47 5.28 14.99
C CYS A 82 -11.41 4.72 15.94
N ALA A 83 -10.14 4.92 15.60
CA ALA A 83 -9.01 4.30 16.27
C ALA A 83 -7.84 5.27 16.42
N HIS A 84 -6.89 4.91 17.27
CA HIS A 84 -5.64 5.62 17.48
C HIS A 84 -4.45 4.66 17.42
N ASN A 85 -3.23 5.21 17.42
CA ASN A 85 -2.01 4.43 17.50
C ASN A 85 -1.95 3.63 18.81
N MET A 86 -1.69 2.33 18.71
CA MET A 86 -1.62 1.41 19.86
C MET A 86 -0.31 0.62 19.89
N VAL A 87 0.75 1.10 19.23
CA VAL A 87 2.03 0.37 19.08
C VAL A 87 2.60 -0.05 20.42
N LEU A 88 2.62 0.86 21.40
CA LEU A 88 3.19 0.59 22.73
C LEU A 88 2.30 -0.33 23.56
N HIS A 89 0.99 -0.12 23.53
CA HIS A 89 0.06 -0.93 24.31
C HIS A 89 -0.08 -2.36 23.79
N LYS A 90 -0.06 -2.54 22.46
CA LYS A 90 -0.17 -3.87 21.84
C LYS A 90 1.18 -4.54 21.59
N GLN A 91 2.29 -3.84 21.80
CA GLN A 91 3.63 -4.31 21.47
C GLN A 91 3.69 -4.85 20.04
N ASP A 92 3.13 -4.09 19.10
CA ASP A 92 2.99 -4.50 17.70
C ASP A 92 3.22 -3.27 16.81
N PRO A 93 4.29 -3.27 15.99
CA PRO A 93 4.68 -2.10 15.19
C PRO A 93 3.66 -1.77 14.10
N SER A 94 2.77 -2.69 13.74
CA SER A 94 1.72 -2.45 12.73
C SER A 94 0.52 -1.67 13.27
N ARG A 95 0.44 -1.39 14.59
CA ARG A 95 -0.74 -0.82 15.25
C ARG A 95 -0.83 0.69 15.15
N HIS A 96 -0.68 1.20 13.94
CA HIS A 96 -0.93 2.59 13.58
C HIS A 96 -2.44 2.90 13.58
N ALA A 97 -2.80 4.18 13.65
CA ALA A 97 -4.19 4.58 13.76
C ALA A 97 -5.01 4.13 12.54
N GLU A 98 -4.48 4.33 11.35
CA GLU A 98 -5.07 3.96 10.06
C GLU A 98 -5.19 2.46 9.93
N MET A 99 -4.14 1.70 10.30
CA MET A 99 -4.14 0.24 10.31
C MET A 99 -5.24 -0.31 11.24
N ASN A 100 -5.34 0.26 12.45
CA ASN A 100 -6.36 -0.13 13.42
C ASN A 100 -7.77 0.23 12.93
N ALA A 101 -7.95 1.42 12.34
CA ALA A 101 -9.24 1.87 11.82
C ALA A 101 -9.69 1.00 10.63
N ILE A 102 -8.79 0.69 9.68
CA ILE A 102 -9.06 -0.18 8.54
C ILE A 102 -9.46 -1.58 9.04
N GLN A 103 -8.68 -2.18 9.93
CA GLN A 103 -9.02 -3.49 10.48
C GLN A 103 -10.41 -3.50 11.17
N GLN A 104 -10.70 -2.49 12.00
CA GLN A 104 -11.99 -2.36 12.68
C GLN A 104 -13.15 -2.16 11.69
N ALA A 105 -12.97 -1.32 10.67
CA ALA A 105 -13.99 -1.08 9.64
C ALA A 105 -14.25 -2.35 8.82
N CYS A 106 -13.20 -3.07 8.41
CA CYS A 106 -13.35 -4.31 7.67
C CYS A 106 -14.11 -5.37 8.47
N GLN A 107 -13.85 -5.46 9.78
CA GLN A 107 -14.59 -6.34 10.68
C GLN A 107 -16.06 -5.92 10.85
N ALA A 108 -16.32 -4.62 11.05
CA ALA A 108 -17.66 -4.08 11.22
C ALA A 108 -18.54 -4.27 9.97
N ILE A 109 -17.95 -4.06 8.78
CA ILE A 109 -18.62 -4.22 7.48
C ILE A 109 -18.69 -5.68 7.06
N GLY A 110 -17.76 -6.51 7.52
CA GLY A 110 -17.63 -7.90 7.11
C GLY A 110 -16.98 -8.06 5.73
N SER A 111 -16.15 -7.10 5.30
CA SER A 111 -15.46 -7.07 4.02
C SER A 111 -14.05 -6.48 4.17
N HIS A 112 -13.08 -6.99 3.44
CA HIS A 112 -11.75 -6.35 3.31
C HIS A 112 -11.77 -5.16 2.34
N ASP A 113 -12.79 -5.08 1.50
CA ASP A 113 -13.03 -3.98 0.57
C ASP A 113 -13.84 -2.87 1.26
N LEU A 114 -13.26 -1.66 1.31
CA LEU A 114 -13.78 -0.43 1.87
C LEU A 114 -13.94 0.67 0.80
N SER A 115 -14.16 0.29 -0.47
CA SER A 115 -14.28 1.22 -1.60
C SER A 115 -15.43 2.22 -1.51
N ASP A 116 -16.44 1.92 -0.69
CA ASP A 116 -17.57 2.80 -0.37
C ASP A 116 -17.35 3.64 0.90
N CYS A 117 -16.13 3.64 1.44
CA CYS A 117 -15.76 4.37 2.65
C CYS A 117 -14.76 5.50 2.38
N GLU A 118 -14.69 6.45 3.31
CA GLU A 118 -13.72 7.54 3.35
C GLU A 118 -12.89 7.48 4.62
N LEU A 119 -11.58 7.72 4.51
CA LEU A 119 -10.66 7.77 5.64
C LEU A 119 -10.38 9.23 6.03
N PHE A 120 -10.46 9.53 7.33
CA PHE A 120 -9.98 10.76 7.93
C PHE A 120 -8.84 10.41 8.87
N THR A 121 -7.66 10.96 8.64
CA THR A 121 -6.47 10.69 9.44
C THR A 121 -5.83 11.99 9.92
N THR A 122 -5.43 12.03 11.19
CA THR A 122 -4.85 13.24 11.80
C THR A 122 -3.53 13.64 11.17
N CYS A 123 -2.79 12.67 10.60
CA CYS A 123 -1.53 12.88 9.92
C CYS A 123 -1.53 12.12 8.58
N GLU A 124 -0.79 12.64 7.61
CA GLU A 124 -0.55 11.96 6.35
C GLU A 124 -0.06 10.53 6.63
N PRO A 125 -0.66 9.51 5.99
CA PRO A 125 -0.27 8.13 6.26
C PRO A 125 1.21 7.88 5.93
N CYS A 126 1.87 7.05 6.73
CA CYS A 126 3.21 6.54 6.39
C CYS A 126 3.13 5.50 5.24
N PRO A 127 4.26 5.02 4.68
CA PRO A 127 4.24 4.01 3.60
C PRO A 127 3.41 2.76 3.93
N MET A 128 3.53 2.25 5.17
CA MET A 128 2.72 1.12 5.66
C MET A 128 1.21 1.41 5.54
N CYS A 129 0.79 2.56 6.02
CA CYS A 129 -0.61 2.94 6.11
C CYS A 129 -1.18 3.29 4.72
N TRP A 130 -0.40 3.88 3.82
CA TRP A 130 -0.81 4.06 2.42
C TRP A 130 -1.00 2.74 1.70
N GLY A 131 -0.11 1.76 1.91
CA GLY A 131 -0.31 0.42 1.37
C GLY A 131 -1.63 -0.19 1.86
N ALA A 132 -1.96 -0.02 3.16
CA ALA A 132 -3.24 -0.48 3.70
C ALA A 132 -4.45 0.25 3.10
N VAL A 133 -4.35 1.57 2.87
CA VAL A 133 -5.38 2.35 2.16
C VAL A 133 -5.66 1.76 0.77
N GLN A 134 -4.60 1.42 0.03
CA GLN A 134 -4.72 0.82 -1.30
C GLN A 134 -5.32 -0.59 -1.24
N TRP A 135 -4.82 -1.45 -0.35
CA TRP A 135 -5.34 -2.82 -0.18
C TRP A 135 -6.80 -2.87 0.29
N SER A 136 -7.22 -1.89 1.08
CA SER A 136 -8.62 -1.73 1.49
C SER A 136 -9.48 -0.96 0.47
N ARG A 137 -8.90 -0.48 -0.62
CA ARG A 137 -9.58 0.24 -1.72
C ARG A 137 -10.26 1.54 -1.31
N LEU A 138 -9.86 2.16 -0.21
CA LEU A 138 -10.40 3.45 0.23
C LEU A 138 -10.22 4.51 -0.87
N GLY A 139 -11.35 5.01 -1.38
CA GLY A 139 -11.36 5.91 -2.54
C GLY A 139 -11.05 7.37 -2.20
N LYS A 140 -11.20 7.77 -0.92
CA LYS A 140 -10.96 9.13 -0.45
C LYS A 140 -10.24 9.12 0.91
N VAL A 141 -9.21 9.96 1.01
CA VAL A 141 -8.44 10.16 2.24
C VAL A 141 -8.34 11.65 2.53
N HIS A 142 -8.79 12.03 3.72
CA HIS A 142 -8.72 13.39 4.26
C HIS A 142 -7.61 13.44 5.31
N ILE A 143 -6.71 14.40 5.18
CA ILE A 143 -5.48 14.48 5.97
C ILE A 143 -5.49 15.75 6.82
N GLY A 144 -5.22 15.62 8.13
CA GLY A 144 -5.13 16.75 9.05
C GLY A 144 -3.83 17.55 8.89
N VAL A 145 -2.69 16.90 9.09
CA VAL A 145 -1.35 17.49 8.89
C VAL A 145 -0.47 16.59 8.03
N ASP A 146 0.59 17.16 7.44
CA ASP A 146 1.53 16.40 6.59
C ASP A 146 2.60 15.62 7.36
N ARG A 147 3.30 14.72 6.65
CA ARG A 147 4.43 13.94 7.22
C ARG A 147 5.59 14.81 7.71
N HIS A 148 5.76 16.01 7.16
CA HIS A 148 6.82 16.93 7.56
C HIS A 148 6.57 17.50 8.96
N THR A 149 5.31 17.67 9.32
CA THR A 149 4.90 18.05 10.66
C THR A 149 5.21 16.95 11.66
N ALA A 150 4.89 15.68 11.36
CA ALA A 150 5.26 14.56 12.21
C ALA A 150 6.79 14.43 12.40
N ALA A 151 7.56 14.61 11.32
CA ALA A 151 9.03 14.55 11.38
C ALA A 151 9.65 15.59 12.32
N LYS A 152 9.07 16.80 12.44
CA LYS A 152 9.54 17.84 13.39
C LYS A 152 9.44 17.40 14.85
N TYR A 153 8.55 16.46 15.16
CA TYR A 153 8.34 15.91 16.50
C TYR A 153 9.02 14.56 16.71
N GLY A 154 9.89 14.14 15.79
CA GLY A 154 10.75 12.96 15.95
C GLY A 154 10.15 11.65 15.45
N PHE A 155 9.12 11.69 14.60
CA PHE A 155 8.59 10.50 13.94
C PHE A 155 9.32 10.19 12.61
N ASP A 156 9.51 8.90 12.33
CA ASP A 156 10.34 8.40 11.23
C ASP A 156 9.62 8.37 9.87
N ASP A 157 8.36 8.80 9.78
CA ASP A 157 7.52 8.70 8.56
C ASP A 157 8.24 9.20 7.32
N LYS A 158 8.86 10.39 7.41
CA LYS A 158 9.63 10.96 6.30
C LYS A 158 10.86 10.13 5.96
N VAL A 159 11.57 9.61 6.96
CA VAL A 159 12.79 8.81 6.76
C VAL A 159 12.43 7.50 6.03
N PHE A 160 11.28 6.90 6.33
CA PHE A 160 10.79 5.73 5.60
C PHE A 160 10.37 6.05 4.17
N TYR A 161 9.81 7.23 3.91
CA TYR A 161 9.61 7.68 2.52
C TYR A 161 10.92 7.83 1.76
N ASP A 162 11.91 8.48 2.36
CA ASP A 162 13.23 8.67 1.73
C ASP A 162 13.89 7.31 1.40
N GLU A 163 13.76 6.31 2.28
CA GLU A 163 14.23 4.94 2.05
C GLU A 163 13.50 4.24 0.90
N VAL A 164 12.16 4.29 0.90
CA VAL A 164 11.35 3.70 -0.19
C VAL A 164 11.68 4.37 -1.52
N ASP A 165 11.82 5.69 -1.54
CA ASP A 165 12.12 6.45 -2.76
C ASP A 165 13.53 6.15 -3.30
N SER A 166 14.54 6.05 -2.42
CA SER A 166 15.89 5.67 -2.84
C SER A 166 15.98 4.24 -3.42
N LYS A 167 15.07 3.36 -3.01
CA LYS A 167 15.05 1.94 -3.41
C LYS A 167 13.96 1.57 -4.41
N ALA A 168 13.15 2.53 -4.85
CA ALA A 168 12.03 2.31 -5.77
C ALA A 168 12.46 1.56 -7.06
N GLY A 169 13.63 1.91 -7.60
CA GLY A 169 14.22 1.22 -8.76
C GLY A 169 14.73 -0.20 -8.47
N CYS A 170 15.13 -0.51 -7.24
CA CYS A 170 15.61 -1.82 -6.82
C CYS A 170 14.47 -2.82 -6.55
N TYR A 171 13.32 -2.33 -6.09
CA TYR A 171 12.13 -3.16 -5.81
C TYR A 171 11.15 -3.26 -6.99
N GLY A 172 11.46 -2.63 -8.14
CA GLY A 172 10.52 -2.53 -9.26
C GLY A 172 9.26 -1.70 -8.93
N ILE A 173 9.32 -0.86 -7.89
CA ILE A 173 8.22 0.02 -7.49
C ILE A 173 8.27 1.26 -8.38
N HIS A 174 7.44 1.28 -9.42
CA HIS A 174 7.30 2.45 -10.30
C HIS A 174 6.22 3.40 -9.75
N ARG A 175 6.60 4.61 -9.31
CA ARG A 175 5.64 5.64 -8.88
C ARG A 175 5.11 6.42 -10.08
N CYS A 176 3.78 6.42 -10.22
CA CYS A 176 3.05 7.51 -10.87
C CYS A 176 2.68 8.53 -9.77
N GLY A 177 3.21 9.74 -9.81
CA GLY A 177 3.01 10.74 -8.75
C GLY A 177 1.54 11.16 -8.61
N PHE A 178 0.99 11.11 -7.39
CA PHE A 178 -0.37 11.54 -7.09
C PHE A 178 -0.46 12.91 -6.40
N ILE A 179 0.65 13.46 -5.88
CA ILE A 179 0.70 14.79 -5.26
C ILE A 179 2.06 15.42 -5.62
N ALA A 180 2.03 16.62 -6.19
CA ALA A 180 3.24 17.41 -6.43
C ALA A 180 3.86 17.79 -5.09
N ASP A 181 5.17 17.59 -4.94
CA ASP A 181 5.94 18.08 -3.80
C ASP A 181 5.78 19.61 -3.70
N THR A 182 4.97 20.08 -2.74
CA THR A 182 4.69 21.52 -2.56
C THR A 182 5.79 22.24 -1.80
N CYS A 183 6.87 21.56 -1.40
CA CYS A 183 8.01 22.17 -0.75
C CYS A 183 8.99 22.76 -1.77
N GLU A 184 8.59 23.83 -2.48
CA GLU A 184 9.57 24.76 -3.06
C GLU A 184 10.34 25.41 -1.91
N GLY A 185 11.51 24.88 -1.55
CA GLY A 185 12.44 25.62 -0.69
C GLY A 185 13.48 24.86 0.11
N HIS A 186 13.51 23.53 0.16
CA HIS A 186 14.53 22.80 0.92
C HIS A 186 15.31 21.81 0.03
N ARG A 187 16.11 22.35 -0.88
CA ARG A 187 17.30 21.63 -1.37
C ARG A 187 18.22 21.42 -0.17
N ARG A 188 18.29 20.19 0.36
CA ARG A 188 19.26 19.82 1.40
C ARG A 188 20.59 19.48 0.76
N GLU A 189 21.66 20.00 1.36
CA GLU A 189 23.04 19.59 1.08
C GLU A 189 23.28 18.10 1.44
N PRO A 190 24.19 17.42 0.74
CA PRO A 190 24.37 15.98 0.82
C PRO A 190 25.36 15.60 1.94
N GLU A 191 24.93 15.56 3.20
CA GLU A 191 25.80 15.11 4.30
C GLU A 191 25.17 14.14 5.31
N ARG A 192 23.98 13.59 5.06
CA ARG A 192 23.45 12.50 5.91
C ARG A 192 23.66 11.15 5.26
N VAL A 193 24.70 10.46 5.74
CA VAL A 193 25.06 9.05 5.56
C VAL A 193 23.91 8.18 5.07
N GLU A 194 24.07 7.59 3.88
CA GLU A 194 23.25 6.50 3.33
C GLU A 194 23.30 5.29 4.27
N LYS A 195 22.43 5.28 5.30
CA LYS A 195 22.26 4.12 6.16
C LYS A 195 21.11 3.31 5.59
N ASN A 196 21.41 2.27 4.81
CA ASN A 196 20.42 1.29 4.38
C ASN A 196 19.68 0.75 5.61
N MET A 197 18.39 1.07 5.75
CA MET A 197 17.61 0.64 6.91
C MET A 197 17.19 -0.83 6.80
N VAL A 198 17.02 -1.32 5.57
CA VAL A 198 16.70 -2.72 5.27
C VAL A 198 17.51 -3.24 4.08
N GLU A 199 18.17 -4.39 4.25
CA GLU A 199 18.81 -5.15 3.19
C GLU A 199 17.84 -6.20 2.66
N VAL A 200 17.72 -6.32 1.34
CA VAL A 200 16.84 -7.29 0.69
C VAL A 200 17.66 -8.22 -0.19
N HIS A 201 17.53 -9.51 0.06
CA HIS A 201 18.23 -10.59 -0.62
C HIS A 201 17.24 -11.39 -1.47
N ASP A 202 17.51 -11.51 -2.76
CA ASP A 202 16.56 -12.06 -3.73
C ASP A 202 16.96 -13.43 -4.28
N GLY A 203 15.95 -14.15 -4.76
CA GLY A 203 16.13 -15.35 -5.56
C GLY A 203 16.38 -16.63 -4.76
N ILE A 204 16.19 -16.60 -3.43
CA ILE A 204 16.37 -17.80 -2.61
C ILE A 204 15.25 -18.79 -2.93
N LEU A 205 15.62 -19.97 -3.44
CA LEU A 205 14.68 -20.98 -3.92
C LEU A 205 13.70 -20.43 -4.97
N ALA A 206 14.15 -19.52 -5.84
CA ALA A 206 13.30 -18.84 -6.82
C ALA A 206 12.43 -19.78 -7.66
N GLU A 207 12.94 -20.94 -8.08
CA GLU A 207 12.17 -21.92 -8.85
C GLU A 207 11.07 -22.59 -8.03
N ASP A 208 11.39 -23.07 -6.83
CA ASP A 208 10.43 -23.69 -5.90
C ASP A 208 9.32 -22.69 -5.55
N VAL A 209 9.70 -21.43 -5.29
CA VAL A 209 8.78 -20.35 -4.98
C VAL A 209 7.91 -19.99 -6.17
N ARG A 210 8.51 -19.86 -7.37
CA ARG A 210 7.76 -19.59 -8.62
C ARG A 210 6.68 -20.64 -8.84
N SER A 211 6.96 -21.91 -8.52
CA SER A 211 5.97 -23.00 -8.64
C SER A 211 4.70 -22.79 -7.80
N LEU A 212 4.78 -22.10 -6.65
CA LEU A 212 3.60 -21.76 -5.85
C LEU A 212 2.61 -20.89 -6.64
N PHE A 213 3.15 -19.98 -7.46
CA PHE A 213 2.37 -19.01 -8.22
C PHE A 213 1.93 -19.56 -9.56
N THR A 214 2.74 -20.41 -10.20
CA THR A 214 2.50 -20.91 -11.56
C THR A 214 1.76 -22.24 -11.64
N ASP A 215 1.72 -23.07 -10.59
CA ASP A 215 1.00 -24.35 -10.61
C ASP A 215 -0.52 -24.14 -10.43
N PRO A 216 -1.37 -24.42 -11.44
CA PRO A 216 -2.83 -24.27 -11.34
C PRO A 216 -3.49 -25.19 -10.31
N LYS A 217 -2.81 -26.24 -9.83
CA LYS A 217 -3.31 -27.08 -8.73
C LYS A 217 -3.25 -26.33 -7.39
N LEU A 218 -2.27 -25.46 -7.21
CA LEU A 218 -2.05 -24.65 -6.02
C LEU A 218 -2.72 -23.27 -6.17
N ASN A 219 -2.50 -22.61 -7.31
CA ASN A 219 -3.08 -21.31 -7.65
C ASN A 219 -4.48 -21.47 -8.27
N ARG A 220 -5.50 -21.43 -7.41
CA ARG A 220 -6.91 -21.52 -7.83
C ARG A 220 -7.35 -20.34 -8.70
N THR A 221 -6.76 -19.13 -8.53
CA THR A 221 -7.06 -17.98 -9.39
C THR A 221 -6.60 -18.22 -10.80
N LEU A 222 -5.36 -18.69 -11.00
CA LEU A 222 -4.84 -19.03 -12.31
C LEU A 222 -5.68 -20.12 -12.97
N ARG A 223 -6.04 -21.17 -12.20
CA ARG A 223 -6.94 -22.23 -12.68
C ARG A 223 -8.30 -21.69 -13.13
N ARG A 224 -8.90 -20.78 -12.36
CA ARG A 224 -10.19 -20.15 -12.69
C ARG A 224 -10.08 -19.28 -13.95
N ARG A 225 -8.99 -18.51 -14.09
CA ARG A 225 -8.73 -17.65 -15.26
C ARG A 225 -8.50 -18.47 -16.53
N PHE A 226 -7.69 -19.53 -16.46
CA PHE A 226 -7.49 -20.45 -17.58
C PHE A 226 -8.75 -21.25 -17.95
N GLY A 227 -9.65 -21.46 -16.99
CA GLY A 227 -10.97 -22.05 -17.23
C GLY A 227 -12.05 -21.06 -17.67
N SER A 228 -11.74 -19.77 -17.81
CA SER A 228 -12.70 -18.74 -18.21
C SER A 228 -12.96 -18.74 -19.72
N ARG A 229 -13.94 -17.94 -20.18
CA ARG A 229 -14.30 -17.80 -21.60
C ARG A 229 -13.10 -17.40 -22.48
N ASP A 230 -12.20 -16.59 -21.94
CA ASP A 230 -10.97 -16.15 -22.63
C ASP A 230 -9.74 -17.00 -22.23
N GLY A 231 -9.96 -18.14 -21.57
CA GLY A 231 -8.92 -18.96 -20.94
C GLY A 231 -7.81 -19.45 -21.88
N GLN A 232 -8.12 -19.78 -23.13
CA GLN A 232 -7.12 -20.15 -24.14
C GLN A 232 -6.21 -18.97 -24.50
N LYS A 233 -6.78 -17.79 -24.76
CA LYS A 233 -6.01 -16.57 -25.04
C LYS A 233 -5.14 -16.18 -23.85
N ILE A 234 -5.69 -16.27 -22.65
CA ILE A 234 -4.97 -16.04 -21.39
C ILE A 234 -3.82 -17.04 -21.24
N SER A 235 -4.03 -18.33 -21.57
CA SER A 235 -3.00 -19.37 -21.50
C SER A 235 -1.90 -19.19 -22.56
N GLU A 236 -2.22 -18.67 -23.73
CA GLU A 236 -1.27 -18.39 -24.81
C GLU A 236 -0.43 -17.14 -24.52
N ALA A 237 -1.06 -16.03 -24.11
CA ALA A 237 -0.36 -14.86 -23.60
C ALA A 237 0.52 -15.20 -22.39
N PHE A 238 0.02 -16.07 -21.50
CA PHE A 238 0.80 -16.62 -20.39
C PHE A 238 1.96 -17.52 -20.84
N ARG A 239 1.93 -18.13 -22.02
CA ARG A 239 3.11 -18.84 -22.53
C ARG A 239 4.09 -17.87 -23.14
N GLU A 240 3.63 -16.90 -23.93
CA GLU A 240 4.46 -15.96 -24.66
C GLU A 240 5.27 -15.02 -23.76
N VAL A 241 4.61 -14.42 -22.76
CA VAL A 241 5.26 -13.49 -21.81
C VAL A 241 6.22 -14.21 -20.86
N PHE A 242 5.98 -15.49 -20.58
CA PHE A 242 6.65 -16.20 -19.48
C PHE A 242 7.61 -17.32 -19.93
N THR A 243 7.62 -17.66 -21.21
CA THR A 243 8.68 -18.50 -21.81
C THR A 243 9.83 -17.65 -22.39
N ARG A 244 9.63 -16.34 -22.58
CA ARG A 244 10.70 -15.38 -22.86
C ARG A 244 11.31 -14.84 -21.56
N HIS A 245 12.34 -15.52 -21.06
CA HIS A 245 13.63 -14.95 -20.66
C HIS A 245 14.51 -16.00 -19.95
N PRO A 246 15.47 -16.62 -20.67
CA PRO A 246 16.62 -17.28 -20.06
C PRO A 246 17.78 -16.33 -19.71
N ASP A 247 17.74 -15.05 -20.12
CA ASP A 247 18.98 -14.24 -20.27
C ASP A 247 19.07 -12.95 -19.44
N ALA A 248 18.27 -12.78 -18.38
CA ALA A 248 18.66 -11.78 -17.38
C ALA A 248 19.75 -12.42 -16.51
N GLU A 249 21.03 -12.09 -16.79
CA GLU A 249 22.16 -12.51 -15.96
C GLU A 249 21.79 -12.27 -14.49
N ALA A 250 21.61 -13.36 -13.74
CA ALA A 250 21.46 -13.28 -12.30
C ALA A 250 22.67 -12.49 -11.78
N PRO A 251 22.46 -11.47 -10.92
CA PRO A 251 23.58 -10.75 -10.34
C PRO A 251 24.55 -11.78 -9.72
N PRO A 252 25.87 -11.61 -9.89
CA PRO A 252 26.84 -12.61 -9.48
C PRO A 252 26.57 -13.00 -8.03
N ALA A 253 26.35 -14.29 -7.80
CA ALA A 253 26.05 -14.83 -6.48
C ALA A 253 27.09 -14.28 -5.50
N SER A 254 26.64 -13.46 -4.55
CA SER A 254 27.50 -12.99 -3.47
C SER A 254 28.11 -14.24 -2.81
N ALA A 255 29.41 -14.18 -2.46
CA ALA A 255 30.18 -15.28 -1.88
C ALA A 255 29.67 -15.68 -0.48
N VAL A 256 28.45 -16.22 -0.42
CA VAL A 256 27.82 -16.74 0.79
C VAL A 256 28.32 -18.17 0.97
N GLU A 257 28.84 -18.46 2.15
CA GLU A 257 29.31 -19.80 2.50
C GLU A 257 28.18 -20.84 2.31
N PRO A 258 28.47 -22.02 1.71
CA PRO A 258 27.44 -23.01 1.37
C PRO A 258 26.61 -23.52 2.57
N SER A 259 27.13 -23.44 3.79
CA SER A 259 26.39 -23.77 5.01
C SER A 259 25.33 -22.71 5.37
N ALA A 260 25.67 -21.43 5.26
CA ALA A 260 24.75 -20.32 5.49
C ALA A 260 23.64 -20.30 4.42
N LEU A 261 23.99 -20.62 3.17
CA LEU A 261 22.99 -20.74 2.09
C LEU A 261 21.95 -21.83 2.42
N ARG A 262 22.39 -23.02 2.87
CA ARG A 262 21.48 -24.11 3.27
C ARG A 262 20.56 -23.74 4.44
N GLU A 263 21.03 -22.91 5.35
CA GLU A 263 20.23 -22.43 6.47
C GLU A 263 19.13 -21.47 5.99
N HIS A 264 19.47 -20.47 5.17
CA HIS A 264 18.50 -19.55 4.55
C HIS A 264 17.47 -20.28 3.67
N GLU A 265 17.88 -21.30 2.91
CA GLU A 265 16.97 -22.17 2.17
C GLU A 265 16.00 -22.90 3.10
N GLY A 266 16.47 -23.38 4.26
CA GLY A 266 15.63 -24.01 5.27
C GLY A 266 14.51 -23.10 5.76
N PHE A 267 14.82 -21.83 6.04
CA PHE A 267 13.82 -20.84 6.45
C PHE A 267 12.88 -20.44 5.32
N MET A 268 13.38 -20.34 4.08
CA MET A 268 12.51 -20.11 2.92
C MET A 268 11.56 -21.30 2.68
N ARG A 269 12.00 -22.55 2.88
CA ARG A 269 11.12 -23.73 2.85
C ARG A 269 10.05 -23.69 3.94
N ALA A 270 10.35 -23.12 5.11
CA ALA A 270 9.34 -22.88 6.14
C ALA A 270 8.29 -21.86 5.68
N ALA A 271 8.69 -20.77 5.00
CA ALA A 271 7.77 -19.80 4.39
C ALA A 271 6.89 -20.45 3.31
N LEU A 272 7.48 -21.25 2.41
CA LEU A 272 6.74 -22.06 1.43
C LEU A 272 5.72 -22.99 2.10
N SER A 273 6.13 -23.68 3.16
CA SER A 273 5.24 -24.57 3.93
C SER A 273 4.08 -23.79 4.56
N ALA A 274 4.34 -22.60 5.11
CA ALA A 274 3.31 -21.73 5.67
C ALA A 274 2.28 -21.31 4.61
N ALA A 275 2.73 -20.84 3.44
CA ALA A 275 1.88 -20.52 2.30
C ALA A 275 1.00 -21.71 1.89
N GLN A 276 1.61 -22.89 1.71
CA GLN A 276 0.93 -24.13 1.33
C GLN A 276 -0.08 -24.60 2.39
N ARG A 277 0.19 -24.39 3.68
CA ARG A 277 -0.77 -24.69 4.76
C ARG A 277 -2.00 -23.80 4.65
N GLY A 278 -1.81 -22.48 4.50
CA GLY A 278 -2.90 -21.52 4.31
C GLY A 278 -3.78 -21.85 3.10
N ALA A 279 -3.16 -22.18 1.97
CA ALA A 279 -3.85 -22.58 0.75
C ALA A 279 -4.63 -23.92 0.91
N ARG A 280 -4.03 -24.93 1.56
CA ARG A 280 -4.68 -26.23 1.80
C ARG A 280 -5.87 -26.13 2.74
N GLN A 281 -5.77 -25.30 3.77
CA GLN A 281 -6.84 -25.09 4.75
C GLN A 281 -7.97 -24.18 4.22
N GLY A 282 -7.76 -23.54 3.05
CA GLY A 282 -8.72 -22.58 2.49
C GLY A 282 -8.82 -21.28 3.28
N LEU A 283 -7.87 -21.03 4.19
CA LEU A 283 -7.76 -19.79 4.98
C LEU A 283 -7.08 -18.69 4.17
N SER A 284 -6.17 -19.07 3.27
CA SER A 284 -5.85 -18.25 2.11
C SER A 284 -6.80 -18.67 0.98
N LYS A 285 -7.95 -17.98 0.88
CA LYS A 285 -8.85 -18.16 -0.28
C LYS A 285 -8.18 -17.61 -1.53
N GLU A 286 -8.65 -18.09 -2.68
CA GLU A 286 -8.28 -17.90 -4.10
C GLU A 286 -7.13 -16.95 -4.53
N ARG A 287 -6.76 -15.92 -3.77
CA ARG A 287 -5.86 -14.84 -4.16
C ARG A 287 -4.44 -14.86 -3.59
N GLU A 288 -3.96 -15.74 -2.71
CA GLU A 288 -2.67 -15.40 -2.08
C GLU A 288 -1.87 -16.58 -1.45
N PRO A 289 -1.10 -17.39 -2.22
CA PRO A 289 -0.18 -18.39 -1.64
C PRO A 289 1.09 -17.72 -1.07
N PHE A 290 0.92 -16.72 -0.22
CA PHE A 290 1.99 -15.97 0.40
C PHE A 290 2.24 -16.49 1.81
N GLY A 291 3.51 -16.72 2.11
CA GLY A 291 3.98 -17.18 3.40
C GLY A 291 5.18 -16.37 3.84
N ALA A 292 5.29 -16.18 5.15
CA ALA A 292 6.39 -15.43 5.74
C ALA A 292 6.84 -16.05 7.08
N VAL A 293 8.13 -15.91 7.37
CA VAL A 293 8.77 -16.45 8.57
C VAL A 293 9.72 -15.41 9.15
N ILE A 294 9.64 -15.19 10.46
CA ILE A 294 10.57 -14.35 11.20
C ILE A 294 11.50 -15.24 12.02
N VAL A 295 12.80 -14.98 11.90
CA VAL A 295 13.88 -15.75 12.50
C VAL A 295 14.72 -14.84 13.37
N LYS A 296 15.19 -15.32 14.53
CA LYS A 296 16.18 -14.64 15.37
C LYS A 296 17.20 -15.66 15.85
N ASN A 297 18.49 -15.40 15.62
CA ASN A 297 19.60 -16.29 16.00
C ASN A 297 19.41 -17.74 15.50
N GLY A 298 18.99 -17.91 14.24
CA GLY A 298 18.74 -19.22 13.62
C GLY A 298 17.48 -19.94 14.11
N LEU A 299 16.67 -19.32 14.96
CA LEU A 299 15.41 -19.89 15.47
C LEU A 299 14.20 -19.20 14.86
N VAL A 300 13.26 -20.00 14.36
CA VAL A 300 11.97 -19.50 13.88
C VAL A 300 11.14 -18.98 15.04
N LEU A 301 10.88 -17.68 15.06
CA LEU A 301 10.04 -17.01 16.04
C LEU A 301 8.58 -17.02 15.66
N ALA A 302 8.28 -16.83 14.37
CA ALA A 302 6.90 -16.83 13.88
C ALA A 302 6.86 -17.33 12.44
N GLU A 303 5.83 -18.11 12.14
CA GLU A 303 5.41 -18.45 10.78
C GLU A 303 3.99 -17.91 10.57
N ALA A 304 3.75 -17.31 9.41
CA ALA A 304 2.44 -16.83 9.02
C ALA A 304 2.21 -16.99 7.52
N PHE A 305 0.95 -16.85 7.13
CA PHE A 305 0.50 -16.82 5.76
C PHE A 305 -0.57 -15.73 5.64
N ASN A 306 -0.92 -15.38 4.40
CA ASN A 306 -1.94 -14.38 4.15
C ASN A 306 -3.33 -14.84 4.63
N THR A 307 -4.03 -13.97 5.37
CA THR A 307 -5.39 -14.23 5.87
C THR A 307 -6.39 -13.14 5.50
N VAL A 308 -6.08 -12.24 4.56
CA VAL A 308 -6.89 -11.06 4.22
C VAL A 308 -8.37 -11.41 4.01
N LEU A 309 -8.62 -12.42 3.18
CA LEU A 309 -9.97 -12.83 2.81
C LEU A 309 -10.72 -13.57 3.94
N GLU A 310 -10.00 -14.34 4.76
CA GLU A 310 -10.59 -15.13 5.84
C GLU A 310 -10.89 -14.26 7.05
N SER A 311 -9.90 -13.48 7.48
CA SER A 311 -10.00 -12.58 8.62
C SER A 311 -10.79 -11.31 8.33
N ARG A 312 -11.08 -11.04 7.04
CA ARG A 312 -11.72 -9.80 6.56
C ARG A 312 -10.94 -8.60 7.09
N ASP A 313 -9.64 -8.60 6.84
CA ASP A 313 -8.71 -7.58 7.26
C ASP A 313 -7.75 -7.31 6.11
N ALA A 314 -7.91 -6.17 5.44
CA ALA A 314 -7.06 -5.76 4.32
C ALA A 314 -5.57 -5.67 4.69
N THR A 315 -5.25 -5.59 5.99
CA THR A 315 -3.88 -5.49 6.47
C THR A 315 -3.21 -6.83 6.77
N ALA A 316 -3.94 -7.94 6.66
CA ALA A 316 -3.48 -9.27 7.11
C ALA A 316 -2.68 -10.04 6.04
N THR A 317 -1.68 -9.39 5.45
CA THR A 317 -0.68 -10.03 4.56
C THR A 317 0.21 -10.99 5.36
N ALA A 318 0.94 -11.87 4.66
CA ALA A 318 1.76 -12.88 5.32
C ALA A 318 2.84 -12.24 6.21
N GLU A 319 3.48 -11.20 5.70
CA GLU A 319 4.54 -10.43 6.33
C GLU A 319 4.02 -9.70 7.57
N VAL A 320 2.91 -8.96 7.43
CA VAL A 320 2.30 -8.25 8.57
C VAL A 320 1.84 -9.25 9.63
N ASN A 321 1.23 -10.38 9.24
CA ASN A 321 0.85 -11.42 10.19
C ASN A 321 2.07 -12.04 10.92
N ALA A 322 3.18 -12.26 10.20
CA ALA A 322 4.42 -12.76 10.81
C ALA A 322 4.97 -11.75 11.82
N ILE A 323 5.00 -10.46 11.47
CA ILE A 323 5.44 -9.36 12.35
C ILE A 323 4.56 -9.31 13.61
N ARG A 324 3.23 -9.28 13.45
CA ARG A 324 2.27 -9.28 14.56
C ARG A 324 2.51 -10.43 15.52
N ARG A 325 2.70 -11.65 14.98
CA ARG A 325 2.92 -12.86 15.77
C ARG A 325 4.29 -12.88 16.45
N ALA A 326 5.34 -12.46 15.77
CA ALA A 326 6.68 -12.37 16.35
C ALA A 326 6.74 -11.33 17.48
N ALA A 327 6.06 -10.20 17.31
CA ALA A 327 6.01 -9.13 18.30
C ALA A 327 5.31 -9.60 19.59
N VAL A 328 4.23 -10.38 19.47
CA VAL A 328 3.60 -11.07 20.61
C VAL A 328 4.55 -12.08 21.26
N ASN A 329 5.24 -12.90 20.46
CA ASN A 329 6.12 -13.95 20.99
C ASN A 329 7.35 -13.38 21.73
N ILE A 330 7.87 -12.23 21.30
CA ILE A 330 8.98 -11.53 21.97
C ILE A 330 8.47 -10.62 23.09
N GLY A 331 7.22 -10.15 23.02
CA GLY A 331 6.68 -9.13 23.93
C GLY A 331 7.23 -7.73 23.64
N SER A 332 7.59 -7.44 22.39
CA SER A 332 8.19 -6.18 21.96
C SER A 332 7.71 -5.82 20.56
N HIS A 333 7.36 -4.55 20.36
CA HIS A 333 7.10 -4.00 19.02
C HIS A 333 8.37 -3.89 18.15
N SER A 334 9.56 -3.83 18.77
CA SER A 334 10.84 -3.88 18.05
C SER A 334 11.27 -5.32 17.84
N LEU A 335 11.51 -5.67 16.58
CA LEU A 335 12.06 -6.94 16.09
C LEU A 335 13.51 -6.77 15.62
N GLU A 336 14.26 -5.85 16.24
CA GLU A 336 15.68 -5.67 15.96
C GLU A 336 16.47 -6.98 16.14
N GLY A 337 17.37 -7.23 15.19
CA GLY A 337 18.16 -8.45 15.10
C GLY A 337 17.38 -9.68 14.59
N CYS A 338 16.13 -9.50 14.14
CA CYS A 338 15.40 -10.53 13.42
C CYS A 338 15.62 -10.40 11.90
N ASP A 339 15.48 -11.53 11.21
CA ASP A 339 15.44 -11.65 9.77
C ASP A 339 14.04 -12.08 9.32
N LEU A 340 13.56 -11.55 8.19
CA LEU A 340 12.28 -11.95 7.58
C LEU A 340 12.53 -12.75 6.30
N TYR A 341 11.80 -13.84 6.12
CA TYR A 341 11.78 -14.64 4.89
C TYR A 341 10.38 -14.60 4.33
N CYS A 342 10.21 -14.20 3.07
CA CYS A 342 8.90 -14.11 2.41
C CYS A 342 8.94 -14.76 1.02
N THR A 343 7.84 -15.43 0.67
CA THR A 343 7.73 -16.11 -0.63
C THR A 343 7.70 -15.13 -1.80
N SER A 344 7.40 -13.86 -1.60
CA SER A 344 7.57 -12.82 -2.62
C SER A 344 8.21 -11.59 -2.00
N HIS A 345 8.65 -10.65 -2.83
CA HIS A 345 8.93 -9.30 -2.38
C HIS A 345 7.74 -8.70 -1.61
N PRO A 346 8.00 -8.00 -0.49
CA PRO A 346 6.96 -7.31 0.27
C PRO A 346 6.40 -6.13 -0.51
N ASP A 347 5.09 -5.91 -0.39
CA ASP A 347 4.43 -4.71 -0.91
C ASP A 347 4.75 -3.46 -0.09
N LEU A 348 4.23 -2.30 -0.52
CA LEU A 348 4.46 -1.03 0.18
C LEU A 348 4.01 -1.08 1.65
N MET A 349 2.88 -1.76 1.93
CA MET A 349 2.37 -1.92 3.29
C MET A 349 3.37 -2.70 4.16
N SER A 350 3.77 -3.86 3.67
CA SER A 350 4.62 -4.83 4.34
C SER A 350 6.04 -4.32 4.47
N LEU A 351 6.58 -3.63 3.46
CA LEU A 351 7.86 -2.92 3.54
C LEU A 351 7.84 -1.84 4.61
N GLY A 352 6.78 -1.04 4.68
CA GLY A 352 6.59 -0.07 5.76
C GLY A 352 6.54 -0.75 7.13
N ALA A 353 5.83 -1.87 7.27
CA ALA A 353 5.74 -2.63 8.51
C ALA A 353 7.11 -3.20 8.95
N ILE A 354 7.92 -3.69 8.00
CA ILE A 354 9.28 -4.18 8.22
C ILE A 354 10.18 -3.06 8.79
N LEU A 355 10.10 -1.86 8.21
CA LEU A 355 10.85 -0.68 8.66
C LEU A 355 10.46 -0.26 10.08
N TRP A 356 9.15 -0.18 10.36
CA TRP A 356 8.64 0.12 11.71
C TRP A 356 9.00 -0.95 12.74
N ALA A 357 9.07 -2.22 12.31
CA ALA A 357 9.50 -3.34 13.15
C ALA A 357 11.02 -3.39 13.39
N ARG A 358 11.82 -2.54 12.72
CA ARG A 358 13.30 -2.55 12.79
C ARG A 358 13.94 -3.88 12.34
N ILE A 359 13.30 -4.57 11.40
CA ILE A 359 13.87 -5.74 10.75
C ILE A 359 14.86 -5.25 9.69
N SER A 360 16.12 -5.64 9.83
CA SER A 360 17.20 -5.12 8.97
C SER A 360 17.50 -5.99 7.75
N ARG A 361 17.05 -7.25 7.72
CA ARG A 361 17.30 -8.17 6.60
C ARG A 361 16.04 -8.90 6.19
N VAL A 362 15.76 -8.90 4.89
CA VAL A 362 14.63 -9.58 4.28
C VAL A 362 15.13 -10.47 3.16
N TYR A 363 14.62 -11.68 3.11
CA TYR A 363 14.99 -12.71 2.15
C TYR A 363 13.76 -13.10 1.34
N CYS A 364 13.83 -12.93 0.03
CA CYS A 364 12.69 -13.03 -0.87
C CYS A 364 12.89 -14.17 -1.88
N GLY A 365 11.81 -14.92 -2.10
CA GLY A 365 11.81 -16.02 -3.06
C GLY A 365 11.72 -15.56 -4.51
N VAL A 366 10.64 -14.87 -4.86
CA VAL A 366 10.44 -14.26 -6.20
C VAL A 366 10.11 -12.78 -6.08
N SER A 367 10.24 -12.05 -7.20
CA SER A 367 9.87 -10.64 -7.23
C SER A 367 8.35 -10.42 -7.20
N GLN A 368 7.93 -9.20 -6.86
CA GLN A 368 6.52 -8.80 -6.95
C GLN A 368 5.98 -8.98 -8.36
N GLN A 369 6.79 -8.64 -9.36
CA GLN A 369 6.43 -8.79 -10.76
C GLN A 369 6.06 -10.25 -11.09
N VAL A 370 6.85 -11.23 -10.64
CA VAL A 370 6.57 -12.66 -10.86
C VAL A 370 5.28 -13.08 -10.15
N ALA A 371 5.03 -12.59 -8.94
CA ALA A 371 3.78 -12.86 -8.21
C ALA A 371 2.56 -12.23 -8.91
N ALA A 372 2.62 -10.93 -9.22
CA ALA A 372 1.57 -10.17 -9.90
C ALA A 372 1.18 -10.81 -11.24
N GLN A 373 2.18 -11.18 -12.02
CA GLN A 373 2.07 -11.87 -13.31
C GLN A 373 1.33 -13.22 -13.24
N CYS A 374 1.33 -13.89 -12.09
CA CYS A 374 0.59 -15.13 -11.87
C CYS A 374 -0.86 -14.90 -11.40
N GLY A 375 -1.35 -13.66 -11.51
CA GLY A 375 -2.74 -13.29 -11.29
C GLY A 375 -3.04 -12.58 -9.97
N PHE A 376 -2.03 -11.98 -9.34
CA PHE A 376 -2.10 -11.49 -7.95
C PHE A 376 -1.97 -9.96 -7.76
N GLU A 377 -2.08 -9.14 -8.81
CA GLU A 377 -2.34 -7.70 -8.70
C GLU A 377 -3.50 -7.21 -9.60
N GLU A 378 -4.11 -6.09 -9.19
CA GLU A 378 -4.95 -5.19 -9.99
C GLU A 378 -4.15 -3.91 -10.38
N GLY A 379 -2.98 -4.05 -11.03
CA GLY A 379 -2.20 -2.87 -11.47
C GLY A 379 -1.03 -3.13 -12.45
N ILE A 380 -0.90 -2.21 -13.42
CA ILE A 380 0.06 -2.03 -14.55
C ILE A 380 0.05 -3.09 -15.67
N LEU A 381 -0.18 -4.38 -15.38
CA LEU A 381 -0.50 -5.36 -16.41
C LEU A 381 -1.66 -6.23 -15.94
N HIS A 382 -2.88 -5.68 -15.99
CA HIS A 382 -4.04 -6.55 -15.96
C HIS A 382 -3.94 -7.48 -17.18
N PHE A 383 -4.33 -8.76 -17.04
CA PHE A 383 -4.42 -9.66 -18.21
C PHE A 383 -5.34 -9.12 -19.31
N LYS A 384 -6.23 -8.16 -18.99
CA LYS A 384 -6.98 -7.39 -20.02
C LYS A 384 -6.05 -6.50 -20.84
N ASP A 385 -5.09 -5.85 -20.21
CA ASP A 385 -4.16 -4.92 -20.87
C ASP A 385 -3.25 -5.68 -21.86
N LEU A 386 -2.94 -6.95 -21.56
CA LEU A 386 -2.26 -7.87 -22.50
C LEU A 386 -3.14 -8.28 -23.70
N LEU A 387 -4.47 -8.23 -23.57
CA LEU A 387 -5.41 -8.52 -24.67
C LEU A 387 -5.75 -7.26 -25.47
N GLU A 388 -5.63 -6.07 -24.88
CA GLU A 388 -5.96 -4.77 -25.48
C GLU A 388 -4.75 -4.13 -26.21
N HIS A 389 -3.52 -4.61 -25.98
CA HIS A 389 -2.29 -4.16 -26.65
C HIS A 389 -1.61 -5.21 -27.55
N GLY A 390 -2.38 -6.17 -28.07
CA GLY A 390 -1.90 -7.13 -29.08
C GLY A 390 -1.49 -6.49 -30.40
#